data_AF-A0AAQ0IFQ2-F1
#
_entry.id   AF-A0AAQ0IFQ2-F1
#
_cell.length_a   1.000
_cell.length_b   1.000
_cell.length_c   1.000
_cell.angle_alpha   90.00
_cell.angle_beta   90.00
_cell.angle_gamma   90.00
#
_symmetry.space_group_name_H-M   'P 1'
#
loop_
_entity.id
_entity.type
_entity.pdbx_description
1 polymer ?
#
loop_
_entity_poly.entity_id
_entity_poly.type
_entity_poly.pdbx_seq_one_letter_code
_entity_poly.pdbx_strand_id
1 'polypeptide(L)'
;MEKEKMLSIANKLNLYLAISEVHGFVQFWRSSTGSFSVHFTHFDERYSYDNKTLFIYDWQSDEEIESLVTKIKKVILREELLDEDTI
;
A
#
# COMPACT_ATOMS: atom_id res chain seq x y z
N MET A 1 12.64 -0.65 -15.48
CA MET A 1 12.90 0.19 -14.28
C MET A 1 11.68 0.21 -13.36
N GLU A 2 10.46 0.32 -13.91
CA GLU A 2 9.19 0.31 -13.14
C GLU A 2 8.98 -0.95 -12.27
N LYS A 3 9.29 -2.15 -12.79
CA LYS A 3 9.18 -3.41 -12.01
C LYS A 3 10.03 -3.41 -10.72
N GLU A 4 11.26 -2.90 -10.81
CA GLU A 4 12.24 -2.92 -9.70
C GLU A 4 11.85 -1.87 -8.67
N LYS A 5 11.36 -0.71 -9.13
CA LYS A 5 10.77 0.32 -8.26
C LYS A 5 9.57 -0.23 -7.48
N MET A 6 8.60 -0.85 -8.15
CA MET A 6 7.41 -1.42 -7.49
C MET A 6 7.78 -2.54 -6.51
N LEU A 7 8.69 -3.44 -6.89
CA LEU A 7 9.17 -4.49 -6.00
C LEU A 7 9.91 -3.92 -4.78
N SER A 8 10.73 -2.89 -4.96
CA SER A 8 11.42 -2.19 -3.88
C SER A 8 10.44 -1.54 -2.90
N ILE A 9 9.38 -0.89 -3.41
CA ILE A 9 8.32 -0.31 -2.60
C ILE A 9 7.62 -1.39 -1.77
N ALA A 10 7.19 -2.49 -2.41
CA ALA A 10 6.51 -3.59 -1.73
C ALA A 10 7.38 -4.20 -0.61
N ASN A 11 8.67 -4.42 -0.87
CA ASN A 11 9.59 -4.96 0.12
C ASN A 11 9.79 -4.00 1.31
N LYS A 12 9.91 -2.70 1.03
CA LYS A 12 10.08 -1.68 2.07
C LYS A 12 8.83 -1.56 2.96
N LEU A 13 7.65 -1.59 2.36
CA LEU A 13 6.38 -1.57 3.11
C LEU A 13 6.18 -2.85 3.91
N ASN A 14 6.52 -4.03 3.35
CA ASN A 14 6.49 -5.28 4.09
C ASN A 14 7.46 -5.28 5.29
N LEU A 15 8.63 -4.66 5.17
CA LEU A 15 9.55 -4.50 6.29
C LEU A 15 8.91 -3.68 7.42
N TYR A 16 8.25 -2.56 7.10
CA TYR A 16 7.54 -1.77 8.10
C TYR A 16 6.38 -2.51 8.73
N LEU A 17 5.59 -3.23 7.92
CA LEU A 17 4.47 -4.03 8.41
C LEU A 17 4.94 -5.13 9.36
N ALA A 18 6.04 -5.83 9.03
CA ALA A 18 6.59 -6.93 9.82
C ALA A 18 7.04 -6.53 11.23
N ILE A 19 7.36 -5.26 11.46
CA ILE A 19 7.72 -4.72 12.77
C ILE A 19 6.59 -3.90 13.42
N SER A 20 5.42 -3.82 12.78
CA SER A 20 4.26 -3.11 13.29
C SER A 20 3.30 -4.05 14.04
N GLU A 21 2.40 -3.47 14.82
CA GLU A 21 1.28 -4.20 15.46
C GLU A 21 0.00 -4.18 14.59
N VAL A 22 0.06 -3.62 13.39
CA VAL A 22 -1.09 -3.47 12.50
C VAL A 22 -1.43 -4.78 11.81
N HIS A 23 -2.71 -5.12 11.75
CA HIS A 23 -3.18 -6.28 10.98
C HIS A 23 -3.37 -5.89 9.52
N GLY A 24 -2.55 -6.45 8.62
CA GLY A 24 -2.61 -6.11 7.21
C GLY A 24 -1.70 -6.99 6.35
N PHE A 25 -1.67 -6.70 5.05
CA PHE A 25 -0.69 -7.25 4.14
C PHE A 25 -0.28 -6.24 3.07
N VAL A 26 0.94 -6.42 2.53
CA VAL A 26 1.42 -5.75 1.34
C VAL A 26 1.74 -6.78 0.27
N GLN A 27 1.08 -6.69 -0.87
CA GLN A 27 1.26 -7.61 -2.00
C GLN A 27 1.91 -6.88 -3.19
N PHE A 28 2.99 -7.45 -3.72
CA PHE A 28 3.47 -7.12 -5.07
C PHE A 28 2.66 -7.93 -6.08
N TRP A 29 2.06 -7.25 -7.05
CA TRP A 29 1.17 -7.85 -8.03
C TRP A 29 1.64 -7.57 -9.46
N ARG A 30 1.52 -8.60 -10.31
CA ARG A 30 1.68 -8.48 -11.77
C ARG A 30 0.36 -8.82 -12.42
N SER A 31 -0.21 -7.88 -13.15
CA SER A 31 -1.48 -8.06 -13.86
C SER A 31 -1.30 -8.95 -15.10
N SER A 32 -2.43 -9.45 -15.63
CA SER A 32 -2.44 -10.21 -16.89
C SER A 32 -2.03 -9.38 -18.11
N THR A 33 -2.13 -8.05 -18.04
CA THR A 33 -1.68 -7.12 -19.08
C THR A 33 -0.20 -6.76 -18.96
N GLY A 34 0.48 -7.24 -17.90
CA GLY A 34 1.91 -7.06 -17.69
C GLY A 34 2.29 -5.84 -16.85
N SER A 35 1.33 -5.05 -16.38
CA SER A 35 1.56 -3.97 -15.42
C SER A 35 1.86 -4.50 -14.01
N PHE A 36 2.55 -3.68 -13.23
CA PHE A 36 2.92 -3.95 -11.84
C PHE A 36 2.18 -3.01 -10.88
N SER A 37 1.83 -3.53 -9.72
CA SER A 37 1.22 -2.75 -8.64
C SER A 37 1.62 -3.25 -7.27
N VAL A 38 1.42 -2.39 -6.27
CA VAL A 38 1.53 -2.73 -4.85
C VAL A 38 0.18 -2.53 -4.21
N HIS A 39 -0.33 -3.56 -3.54
CA HIS A 39 -1.61 -3.52 -2.84
C HIS A 39 -1.32 -3.54 -1.35
N PHE A 40 -1.78 -2.54 -0.61
CA PHE A 40 -1.75 -2.53 0.84
C PHE A 40 -3.16 -2.68 1.38
N THR A 41 -3.43 -3.75 2.12
CA THR A 41 -4.70 -3.94 2.83
C THR A 41 -4.48 -3.82 4.33
N HIS A 42 -5.25 -2.95 4.97
CA HIS A 42 -5.29 -2.79 6.42
C HIS A 42 -6.65 -3.28 6.92
N PHE A 43 -6.65 -4.13 7.95
CA PHE A 43 -7.85 -4.61 8.63
C PHE A 43 -8.03 -3.84 9.94
N ASP A 44 -9.18 -3.19 10.09
CA ASP A 44 -9.53 -2.38 11.25
C ASP A 44 -11.07 -2.23 11.31
N GLU A 45 -11.66 -2.44 12.49
CA GLU A 45 -13.12 -2.36 12.72
C GLU A 45 -13.70 -0.96 12.47
N ARG A 46 -12.85 0.07 12.36
CA ARG A 46 -13.27 1.44 12.05
C ARG A 46 -13.62 1.61 10.57
N TYR A 47 -13.30 0.65 9.70
CA TYR A 47 -13.73 0.66 8.31
C TYR A 47 -15.11 0.00 8.14
N SER A 48 -15.90 0.48 7.16
CA SER A 48 -17.24 -0.05 6.86
C SER A 48 -17.31 -1.55 6.55
N TYR A 49 -16.19 -2.18 6.15
CA TYR A 49 -16.08 -3.62 5.85
C TYR A 49 -14.94 -4.29 6.62
N ASP A 50 -14.57 -3.73 7.79
CA ASP A 50 -13.44 -4.16 8.62
C ASP A 50 -12.08 -4.18 7.92
N ASN A 51 -12.00 -3.65 6.70
CA ASN A 51 -10.77 -3.50 5.95
C ASN A 51 -10.83 -2.35 4.96
N LYS A 52 -9.65 -1.96 4.50
CA LYS A 52 -9.48 -1.09 3.36
C LYS A 52 -8.20 -1.39 2.60
N THR A 53 -8.26 -1.27 1.27
CA THR A 53 -7.12 -1.49 0.37
C THR A 53 -6.73 -0.19 -0.32
N LEU A 54 -5.43 0.08 -0.39
CA LEU A 54 -4.83 1.15 -1.19
C LEU A 54 -3.96 0.53 -2.29
N PHE A 55 -4.07 1.07 -3.50
CA PHE A 55 -3.33 0.60 -4.68
C PHE A 55 -2.29 1.62 -5.12
N ILE A 56 -1.07 1.14 -5.39
CA ILE A 56 -0.02 1.89 -6.06
C ILE A 56 0.23 1.21 -7.40
N TYR A 57 0.05 1.94 -8.49
CA TYR A 57 0.24 1.44 -9.84
C TYR A 57 1.52 2.01 -10.47
N ASP A 58 2.11 1.23 -11.38
CA ASP A 58 3.33 1.61 -12.11
C ASP A 58 3.16 2.80 -13.07
N TRP A 59 1.95 3.08 -13.53
CA TRP A 59 1.63 4.20 -14.41
C TRP A 59 1.40 5.54 -13.68
N GLN A 60 1.33 5.54 -12.35
CA GLN A 60 1.22 6.77 -11.56
C GLN A 60 2.52 7.57 -11.59
N SER A 61 2.40 8.89 -11.41
CA SER A 61 3.57 9.76 -11.29
C SER A 61 4.39 9.44 -10.04
N ASP A 62 5.67 9.82 -10.05
CA ASP A 62 6.55 9.63 -8.90
C ASP A 62 6.01 10.32 -7.64
N GLU A 63 5.42 11.52 -7.79
CA GLU A 63 4.80 12.29 -6.70
C GLU A 63 3.58 11.58 -6.10
N GLU A 64 2.69 11.05 -6.94
CA GLU A 64 1.54 10.26 -6.49
C GLU A 64 1.99 9.01 -5.74
N ILE A 65 2.98 8.29 -6.28
CA ILE A 65 3.54 7.09 -5.64
C ILE A 65 4.13 7.43 -4.27
N GLU A 66 4.92 8.50 -4.17
CA GLU A 66 5.53 8.93 -2.90
C GLU A 66 4.48 9.35 -1.86
N SER A 67 3.43 10.03 -2.30
CA SER A 67 2.29 10.40 -1.46
C SER A 67 1.57 9.17 -0.90
N LEU A 68 1.26 8.19 -1.76
CA LEU A 68 0.60 6.94 -1.36
C LEU A 68 1.49 6.09 -0.44
N VAL A 69 2.79 5.99 -0.73
CA VAL A 69 3.76 5.31 0.15
C VAL A 69 3.80 5.97 1.53
N THR A 70 3.77 7.31 1.58
CA THR A 70 3.76 8.05 2.85
C THR A 70 2.48 7.78 3.63
N LYS A 71 1.32 7.79 2.97
CA LYS A 71 0.03 7.45 3.58
C LYS A 71 0.04 6.03 4.18
N ILE A 72 0.52 5.04 3.43
CA ILE A 72 0.64 3.66 3.95
C ILE A 72 1.52 3.61 5.20
N LYS A 73 2.67 4.30 5.22
CA LYS A 73 3.54 4.32 6.41
C LYS A 73 2.84 4.89 7.63
N LYS A 74 2.10 5.98 7.49
CA LYS A 74 1.34 6.56 8.61
C LYS A 74 0.29 5.60 9.16
N VAL A 75 -0.37 4.84 8.27
CA VAL A 75 -1.30 3.77 8.68
C VAL A 75 -0.57 2.66 9.44
N ILE A 76 0.57 2.19 8.94
CA ILE A 76 1.41 1.18 9.61
C ILE A 76 1.88 1.66 11.00
N LEU A 77 2.18 2.96 11.13
CA LEU A 77 2.56 3.60 12.39
C LEU A 77 1.35 3.91 13.31
N ARG A 78 0.13 3.54 12.90
CA ARG A 78 -1.14 3.80 13.62
C ARG A 78 -1.45 5.29 13.81
N GLU A 79 -0.82 6.16 13.01
CA GLU A 79 -1.03 7.61 13.04
C GLU A 79 -2.32 8.02 12.30
N GLU A 80 -2.71 7.28 11.27
CA GLU A 80 -3.85 7.58 10.40
C GLU A 80 -4.62 6.29 10.01
N LEU A 81 -5.88 6.46 9.57
CA LEU A 81 -6.65 5.45 8.85
C LEU A 81 -6.59 5.73 7.35
N LEU A 82 -6.92 4.74 6.53
CA LEU A 82 -7.17 4.97 5.11
C LEU A 82 -8.51 5.70 4.93
N ASP A 83 -8.51 6.92 4.40
CA ASP A 83 -9.74 7.70 4.18
C ASP A 83 -10.72 6.97 3.26
N GLU A 84 -12.03 7.16 3.46
CA GLU A 84 -13.11 6.57 2.63
C GLU A 84 -12.97 6.86 1.12
N ASP A 85 -12.40 8.00 0.75
CA ASP A 85 -12.20 8.41 -0.66
C ASP A 85 -10.91 7.89 -1.30
N THR A 86 -10.10 7.12 -0.58
CA THR A 86 -8.89 6.51 -1.16
C THR A 86 -9.30 5.31 -2.01
N ILE A 87 -9.44 5.51 -3.32
CA ILE A 87 -9.72 4.48 -4.35
C ILE A 87 -8.46 4.29 -5.20
#